data_AF-R1F966-F1
#
_entry.id   AF-R1F966-F1
#
_cell.length_a   1.000
_cell.length_b   1.000
_cell.length_c   1.000
_cell.angle_alpha   90.00
_cell.angle_beta   90.00
_cell.angle_gamma   90.00
#
_symmetry.space_group_name_H-M   'P 1'
#
loop_
_entity.id
_entity.type
_entity.pdbx_description
1 polymer ?
#
loop_
_entity_poly.entity_id
_entity_poly.type
_entity_poly.pdbx_seq_one_letter_code
_entity_poly.pdbx_strand_id
1 'polypeptide(L)'
;MGGVVSAAASGATGIGQDTEALIRARQARMRQEVLLAKLHDEARLHASQEWDKENGESQPAAAPPAASKPKKKKKTEKPPDKAAKAPETTAKDAPAAASAPAEPADTARGATLFKAKCAACHTCNEGGPSKQGPNLYSIIGAQTAHDKAYKYTKAMSSFNSTWTEETMLSFLAKPKEVVKGTSMAFPGFKKEKDRVDVVAYLSTLK
;
A
#
# COMPACT_ATOMS: atom_id res chain seq x y z
N MET A 1 -51.70 31.69 -57.37
CA MET A 1 -50.40 31.26 -57.92
C MET A 1 -49.42 31.30 -56.73
N GLY A 2 -49.10 30.26 -55.95
CA GLY A 2 -49.16 28.82 -56.14
C GLY A 2 -47.73 28.26 -56.22
N GLY A 3 -47.14 27.85 -55.08
CA GLY A 3 -45.83 27.18 -54.97
C GLY A 3 -44.71 28.11 -54.47
N VAL A 4 -43.79 27.72 -53.58
CA VAL A 4 -43.27 26.38 -53.26
C VAL A 4 -42.86 26.28 -51.78
N VAL A 5 -43.08 25.09 -51.24
CA VAL A 5 -42.49 24.59 -50.00
C VAL A 5 -41.00 24.29 -50.21
N SER A 6 -40.13 24.63 -49.26
CA SER A 6 -38.94 23.82 -49.00
C SER A 6 -38.42 24.06 -47.59
N ALA A 7 -38.60 23.05 -46.74
CA ALA A 7 -37.87 22.89 -45.50
C ALA A 7 -36.46 22.37 -45.80
N ALA A 8 -35.46 22.81 -45.05
CA ALA A 8 -34.22 22.08 -44.86
C ALA A 8 -33.67 22.35 -43.46
N ALA A 9 -33.73 21.31 -42.64
CA ALA A 9 -33.10 21.22 -41.34
C ALA A 9 -31.58 21.08 -41.50
N SER A 10 -30.81 21.75 -40.64
CA SER A 10 -29.39 21.44 -40.41
C SER A 10 -28.99 21.98 -39.05
N GLY A 11 -28.69 21.08 -38.11
CA GLY A 11 -28.28 21.46 -36.76
C GLY A 11 -28.33 20.33 -35.75
N ALA A 12 -27.69 19.20 -36.03
CA ALA A 12 -27.48 18.15 -35.02
C ALA A 12 -26.17 17.37 -35.28
N THR A 13 -25.02 18.06 -35.25
CA THR A 13 -23.70 17.39 -35.39
C THR A 13 -22.67 18.04 -34.47
N GLY A 14 -22.85 17.90 -33.15
CA GLY A 14 -21.87 18.37 -32.17
C GLY A 14 -21.62 17.39 -31.03
N ILE A 15 -22.69 16.89 -30.41
CA ILE A 15 -22.56 16.20 -29.11
C ILE A 15 -22.10 14.73 -29.21
N GLY A 16 -22.27 14.08 -30.39
CA GLY A 16 -21.94 12.66 -30.58
C GLY A 16 -20.47 12.36 -30.93
N GLN A 17 -19.78 13.29 -31.60
CA GLN A 17 -18.40 13.07 -32.04
C GLN A 17 -17.40 13.22 -30.88
N ASP A 18 -17.69 14.14 -29.95
CA ASP A 18 -16.86 14.36 -28.77
C ASP A 18 -16.88 13.17 -27.80
N THR A 19 -18.04 12.50 -27.66
CA THR A 19 -18.14 11.31 -26.79
C THR A 19 -17.44 10.10 -27.37
N GLU A 20 -17.50 9.89 -28.69
CA GLU A 20 -16.80 8.79 -29.35
C GLU A 20 -15.27 8.99 -29.31
N ALA A 21 -14.79 10.22 -29.47
CA ALA A 21 -13.38 10.55 -29.33
C ALA A 21 -12.86 10.27 -27.90
N LEU A 22 -13.65 10.60 -26.87
CA LEU A 22 -13.32 10.32 -25.47
C LEU A 22 -13.31 8.81 -25.17
N ILE A 23 -14.26 8.05 -25.71
CA ILE A 23 -14.30 6.59 -25.56
C ILE A 23 -13.07 5.95 -26.22
N ARG A 24 -12.70 6.37 -27.43
CA ARG A 24 -11.50 5.90 -28.13
C ARG A 24 -10.22 6.25 -27.37
N ALA A 25 -10.13 7.47 -26.82
CA ALA A 25 -8.99 7.88 -26.00
C ALA A 25 -8.86 7.03 -24.72
N ARG A 26 -9.98 6.70 -24.06
CA ARG A 26 -10.00 5.80 -22.90
C ARG A 26 -9.57 4.38 -23.27
N GLN A 27 -10.07 3.85 -24.39
CA GLN A 27 -9.69 2.52 -24.89
C GLN A 27 -8.20 2.47 -25.28
N ALA A 28 -7.66 3.53 -25.89
CA ALA A 28 -6.24 3.64 -26.22
C ALA A 28 -5.37 3.64 -24.96
N ARG A 29 -5.76 4.38 -23.91
CA ARG A 29 -5.06 4.38 -22.62
C ARG A 29 -5.04 3.00 -21.98
N MET A 30 -6.19 2.31 -21.91
CA MET A 30 -6.24 0.95 -21.36
C MET A 30 -5.39 -0.04 -22.18
N ARG A 31 -5.36 0.08 -23.51
CA ARG A 31 -4.48 -0.76 -24.35
C ARG A 31 -3.00 -0.49 -24.05
N GLN A 32 -2.63 0.77 -23.82
CA GLN A 32 -1.27 1.13 -23.46
C GLN A 32 -0.88 0.60 -22.07
N GLU A 33 -1.79 0.67 -21.08
CA GLU A 33 -1.57 0.10 -19.75
C GLU A 33 -1.38 -1.43 -19.79
N VAL A 34 -2.22 -2.14 -20.56
CA VAL A 34 -2.08 -3.59 -20.74
C VAL A 34 -0.78 -3.94 -21.46
N LEU A 35 -0.34 -3.14 -22.43
CA LEU A 35 0.95 -3.34 -23.11
C LEU A 35 2.12 -3.11 -22.15
N LEU A 36 2.07 -2.08 -21.32
CA LEU A 36 3.08 -1.81 -20.30
C LEU A 36 3.17 -2.95 -19.27
N ALA A 37 2.03 -3.49 -18.85
CA ALA A 37 2.01 -4.64 -17.94
C ALA A 37 2.67 -5.88 -18.58
N LYS A 38 2.38 -6.16 -19.86
CA LYS A 38 3.01 -7.27 -20.59
C LYS A 38 4.52 -7.07 -20.75
N LEU A 39 4.96 -5.85 -21.05
CA LEU A 39 6.39 -5.54 -21.15
C LEU A 39 7.10 -5.70 -19.80
N HIS A 40 6.45 -5.38 -18.69
CA HIS A 40 7.01 -5.63 -17.36
C HIS A 40 7.11 -7.14 -17.07
N ASP A 41 6.08 -7.92 -17.38
CA ASP A 41 6.12 -9.38 -17.23
C ASP A 41 7.22 -10.01 -18.10
N GLU A 42 7.38 -9.56 -19.35
CA GLU A 42 8.46 -9.99 -20.25
C GLU A 42 9.84 -9.62 -19.69
N ALA A 43 10.01 -8.40 -19.17
CA ALA A 43 11.25 -7.97 -18.53
C ALA A 43 11.57 -8.81 -17.28
N ARG A 44 10.56 -9.20 -16.49
CA ARG A 44 10.73 -10.08 -15.32
C ARG A 44 11.14 -11.49 -15.73
N LEU A 45 10.56 -12.03 -16.81
CA LEU A 45 10.94 -13.35 -17.35
C LEU A 45 12.36 -13.35 -17.90
N HIS A 46 12.76 -12.30 -18.61
CA HIS A 46 14.12 -12.13 -19.10
C HIS A 46 15.12 -12.03 -17.94
N ALA A 47 14.83 -11.20 -16.93
CA ALA A 47 15.67 -11.08 -15.75
C ALA A 47 15.80 -12.41 -14.97
N SER A 48 14.73 -13.21 -14.90
CA SER A 48 14.79 -14.56 -14.32
C SER A 48 15.71 -15.47 -15.13
N GLN A 49 15.55 -15.51 -16.45
CA GLN A 49 16.37 -16.36 -17.32
C GLN A 49 17.85 -15.97 -17.34
N GLU A 50 18.17 -14.68 -17.25
CA GLU A 50 19.55 -14.19 -17.14
C GLU A 50 20.16 -14.60 -15.80
N TRP A 51 19.42 -14.45 -14.70
CA TRP A 51 19.85 -14.91 -13.38
C TRP A 51 20.06 -16.43 -13.33
N ASP A 52 19.17 -17.21 -13.96
CA ASP A 52 19.30 -18.67 -14.07
C ASP A 52 20.53 -19.08 -14.91
N LYS A 53 20.86 -18.35 -15.99
CA LYS A 53 22.05 -18.59 -16.82
C LYS A 53 23.36 -18.28 -16.08
N GLU A 54 23.36 -17.21 -15.28
CA GLU A 54 24.56 -16.78 -14.55
C GLU A 54 24.81 -17.63 -13.28
N ASN A 55 23.77 -18.25 -12.73
CA ASN A 55 23.84 -19.00 -11.46
C ASN A 55 23.48 -20.50 -11.59
N GLY A 56 23.45 -21.04 -12.80
CA GLY A 56 22.90 -22.38 -13.10
C GLY A 56 23.80 -23.56 -12.74
N GLU A 57 23.68 -24.09 -11.52
CA GLU A 57 23.65 -25.53 -11.24
C GLU A 57 22.90 -25.80 -9.91
N SER A 58 21.64 -26.22 -10.07
CA SER A 58 20.89 -27.19 -9.25
C SER A 58 20.96 -27.10 -7.71
N GLN A 59 19.92 -26.50 -7.10
CA GLN A 59 19.27 -27.15 -5.95
C GLN A 59 17.81 -27.46 -6.33
N PRO A 60 17.38 -28.73 -6.30
CA PRO A 60 15.96 -29.03 -6.44
C PRO A 60 15.20 -28.41 -5.27
N ALA A 61 13.99 -27.92 -5.55
CA ALA A 61 13.04 -27.46 -4.55
C ALA A 61 12.97 -28.44 -3.38
N ALA A 62 13.37 -28.00 -2.19
CA ALA A 62 13.14 -28.75 -0.97
C ALA A 62 11.63 -28.88 -0.79
N ALA A 63 11.14 -30.12 -0.92
CA ALA A 63 9.80 -30.51 -0.54
C ALA A 63 9.48 -30.01 0.89
N PRO A 64 8.21 -29.65 1.19
CA PRO A 64 7.84 -29.28 2.54
C PRO A 64 8.12 -30.45 3.50
N PRO A 65 8.77 -30.25 4.66
CA PRO A 65 8.86 -31.32 5.63
C PRO A 65 7.47 -31.68 6.12
N ALA A 66 7.17 -32.96 5.97
CA ALA A 66 5.96 -33.62 6.36
C ALA A 66 5.54 -33.32 7.81
N ALA A 67 4.24 -33.33 8.00
CA ALA A 67 3.53 -33.24 9.25
C ALA A 67 4.18 -34.03 10.40
N SER A 68 4.57 -33.34 11.46
CA SER A 68 4.70 -33.95 12.78
C SER A 68 3.44 -33.64 13.61
N LYS A 69 2.66 -34.70 13.83
CA LYS A 69 1.46 -34.72 14.69
C LYS A 69 1.79 -34.40 16.17
N PRO A 70 0.78 -34.00 16.96
CA PRO A 70 0.93 -33.10 18.10
C PRO A 70 1.25 -33.82 19.42
N LYS A 71 2.05 -33.17 20.29
CA LYS A 71 2.14 -33.53 21.70
C LYS A 71 1.17 -32.66 22.52
N LYS A 72 0.11 -33.34 22.96
CA LYS A 72 -0.96 -32.93 23.86
C LYS A 72 -0.40 -32.61 25.26
N LYS A 73 -0.56 -31.39 25.76
CA LYS A 73 -0.67 -31.14 27.22
C LYS A 73 -1.79 -30.14 27.53
N LYS A 74 -2.78 -30.73 28.21
CA LYS A 74 -4.02 -30.29 28.89
C LYS A 74 -3.77 -29.04 29.77
N LYS A 75 -4.47 -27.93 29.51
CA LYS A 75 -5.74 -27.45 30.09
C LYS A 75 -5.63 -26.96 31.55
N THR A 76 -5.86 -25.65 31.74
CA THR A 76 -6.80 -25.13 32.73
C THR A 76 -7.27 -23.70 32.38
N GLU A 77 -8.53 -23.63 31.95
CA GLU A 77 -9.54 -22.54 32.08
C GLU A 77 -9.60 -21.93 33.50
N LYS A 78 -10.14 -20.76 33.85
CA LYS A 78 -10.88 -19.61 33.24
C LYS A 78 -11.03 -18.53 34.38
N PRO A 79 -11.91 -17.51 34.30
CA PRO A 79 -11.65 -16.06 34.33
C PRO A 79 -12.00 -15.40 35.70
N PRO A 80 -12.07 -14.05 35.81
CA PRO A 80 -13.32 -13.31 35.51
C PRO A 80 -13.07 -12.06 34.65
N ASP A 81 -13.91 -11.73 33.66
CA ASP A 81 -15.17 -10.98 33.79
C ASP A 81 -15.03 -9.64 34.50
N LYS A 82 -14.92 -8.55 33.72
CA LYS A 82 -15.81 -7.39 33.94
C LYS A 82 -15.85 -6.47 32.72
N ALA A 83 -17.08 -6.29 32.28
CA ALA A 83 -17.55 -5.27 31.37
C ALA A 83 -17.27 -3.85 31.90
N ALA A 84 -16.97 -2.94 30.97
CA ALA A 84 -17.43 -1.54 30.92
C ALA A 84 -16.78 -0.92 29.67
N LYS A 85 -17.54 -0.75 28.59
CA LYS A 85 -18.28 0.46 28.21
C LYS A 85 -17.36 1.52 27.58
N ALA A 86 -17.64 1.78 26.31
CA ALA A 86 -17.17 2.90 25.51
C ALA A 86 -17.30 4.24 26.24
N PRO A 87 -16.60 5.27 25.75
CA PRO A 87 -17.39 6.21 24.96
C PRO A 87 -16.69 6.66 23.67
N GLU A 88 -17.50 6.75 22.62
CA GLU A 88 -17.38 7.79 21.62
C GLU A 88 -17.39 9.16 22.30
N THR A 89 -16.46 10.04 21.95
CA THR A 89 -16.65 11.49 22.08
C THR A 89 -16.12 12.17 20.83
N THR A 90 -17.06 12.49 19.95
CA THR A 90 -17.21 13.79 19.27
C THR A 90 -15.95 14.46 18.74
N ALA A 91 -15.87 14.52 17.41
CA ALA A 91 -15.22 15.60 16.69
C ALA A 91 -15.62 16.95 17.29
N LYS A 92 -14.62 17.74 17.70
CA LYS A 92 -14.75 19.15 18.00
C LYS A 92 -13.48 19.83 17.51
N ASP A 93 -13.66 20.68 16.50
CA ASP A 93 -12.71 21.63 15.93
C ASP A 93 -11.45 21.91 16.77
N ALA A 94 -10.30 21.58 16.20
CA ALA A 94 -9.05 22.25 16.52
C ALA A 94 -8.65 23.08 15.27
N PRO A 95 -8.35 24.37 15.42
CA PRO A 95 -8.06 25.25 14.29
C PRO A 95 -6.80 24.76 13.59
N ALA A 96 -6.83 24.77 12.25
CA ALA A 96 -5.68 24.54 11.40
C ALA A 96 -4.57 25.53 11.77
N ALA A 97 -3.59 25.06 12.55
CA ALA A 97 -2.34 25.75 12.72
C ALA A 97 -1.62 25.68 11.37
N ALA A 98 -1.59 26.81 10.67
CA ALA A 98 -0.80 27.00 9.47
C ALA A 98 0.67 26.66 9.79
N SER A 99 1.11 25.50 9.31
CA SER A 99 2.51 25.08 9.43
C SER A 99 3.33 25.86 8.39
N ALA A 100 4.53 26.28 8.80
CA ALA A 100 5.56 26.88 7.96
C ALA A 100 5.73 26.10 6.63
N PRO A 101 6.23 26.72 5.55
CA PRO A 101 6.37 26.04 4.26
C PRO A 101 7.17 24.74 4.45
N ALA A 102 6.46 23.62 4.35
CA ALA A 102 7.06 22.31 4.40
C ALA A 102 7.96 22.20 3.17
N GLU A 103 9.27 22.09 3.39
CA GLU A 103 10.22 21.67 2.36
C GLU A 103 9.60 20.49 1.59
N PRO A 104 9.55 20.55 0.25
CA PRO A 104 8.84 19.54 -0.53
C PRO A 104 9.40 18.15 -0.24
N ALA A 105 8.51 17.16 -0.21
CA ALA A 105 8.89 15.78 0.01
C ALA A 105 9.78 15.27 -1.14
N ASP A 106 10.83 14.53 -0.78
CA ASP A 106 11.78 13.96 -1.74
C ASP A 106 11.70 12.43 -1.70
N THR A 107 11.08 11.86 -2.73
CA THR A 107 10.86 10.41 -2.84
C THR A 107 12.16 9.63 -3.07
N ALA A 108 13.18 10.22 -3.70
CA ALA A 108 14.46 9.57 -3.94
C ALA A 108 15.27 9.45 -2.64
N ARG A 109 15.26 10.51 -1.83
CA ARG A 109 15.76 10.45 -0.45
C ARG A 109 14.95 9.48 0.40
N GLY A 110 13.63 9.48 0.26
CA GLY A 110 12.73 8.53 0.93
C GLY A 110 13.08 7.08 0.63
N ALA A 111 13.33 6.73 -0.63
CA ALA A 111 13.77 5.41 -1.05
C ALA A 111 15.11 5.01 -0.42
N THR A 112 16.06 5.95 -0.36
CA THR A 112 17.37 5.74 0.28
C THR A 112 17.20 5.45 1.78
N LEU A 113 16.37 6.25 2.48
CA LEU A 113 16.07 6.06 3.89
C LEU A 113 15.34 4.74 4.15
N PHE A 114 14.40 4.36 3.29
CA PHE A 114 13.71 3.08 3.36
C PHE A 114 14.70 1.91 3.23
N LYS A 115 15.61 1.97 2.25
CA LYS A 115 16.66 0.94 2.08
C LYS A 115 17.53 0.83 3.32
N ALA A 116 17.91 1.96 3.92
CA ALA A 116 18.79 2.00 5.10
C ALA A 116 18.10 1.56 6.40
N LYS A 117 16.81 1.85 6.59
CA LYS A 117 16.13 1.71 7.89
C LYS A 117 14.99 0.68 7.91
N CYS A 118 14.44 0.32 6.76
CA CYS A 118 13.22 -0.47 6.66
C CYS A 118 13.43 -1.80 5.91
N ALA A 119 14.27 -1.82 4.87
CA ALA A 119 14.41 -2.96 3.95
C ALA A 119 14.98 -4.25 4.59
N ALA A 120 15.63 -4.14 5.76
CA ALA A 120 16.04 -5.31 6.54
C ALA A 120 14.82 -6.12 7.02
N CYS A 121 13.72 -5.44 7.35
CA CYS A 121 12.52 -6.04 7.92
C CYS A 121 11.35 -6.11 6.94
N HIS A 122 11.33 -5.28 5.91
CA HIS A 122 10.19 -5.14 5.00
C HIS A 122 10.60 -5.33 3.54
N THR A 123 9.67 -5.86 2.75
CA THR A 123 9.67 -5.79 1.29
C THR A 123 8.67 -4.73 0.84
N CYS A 124 8.82 -4.23 -0.39
CA CYS A 124 8.01 -3.14 -0.94
C CYS A 124 7.57 -3.37 -2.39
N ASN A 125 7.91 -4.53 -2.97
CA ASN A 125 7.45 -4.92 -4.29
C ASN A 125 6.07 -5.58 -4.20
N GLU A 126 5.28 -5.45 -5.26
CA GLU A 126 3.99 -6.13 -5.39
C GLU A 126 4.15 -7.64 -5.19
N GLY A 127 3.28 -8.23 -4.37
CA GLY A 127 3.30 -9.65 -4.04
C GLY A 127 4.58 -10.14 -3.34
N GLY A 128 5.44 -9.22 -2.86
CA GLY A 128 6.70 -9.57 -2.21
C GLY A 128 6.48 -10.32 -0.89
N PRO A 129 7.41 -11.20 -0.50
CA PRO A 129 7.28 -11.97 0.73
C PRO A 129 7.41 -11.08 1.97
N SER A 130 6.68 -11.41 3.03
CA SER A 130 6.94 -10.86 4.37
C SER A 130 8.29 -11.35 4.90
N LYS A 131 9.02 -10.50 5.63
CA LYS A 131 10.26 -10.87 6.36
C LYS A 131 9.98 -10.82 7.87
N GLN A 132 10.83 -10.12 8.62
CA GLN A 132 10.57 -9.81 10.03
C GLN A 132 9.31 -8.94 10.21
N GLY A 133 9.04 -8.06 9.25
CA GLY A 133 7.81 -7.27 9.12
C GLY A 133 7.03 -7.65 7.85
N PRO A 134 5.78 -7.18 7.74
CA PRO A 134 4.94 -7.42 6.55
C PRO A 134 5.49 -6.74 5.30
N ASN A 135 5.02 -7.17 4.13
CA ASN A 135 5.20 -6.39 2.90
C ASN A 135 4.47 -5.04 3.00
N LEU A 136 5.07 -3.98 2.43
CA LEU A 136 4.58 -2.60 2.51
C LEU A 136 4.11 -2.02 1.18
N TYR A 137 3.96 -2.85 0.14
CA TYR A 137 3.35 -2.43 -1.11
C TYR A 137 1.90 -2.01 -0.86
N SER A 138 1.48 -0.87 -1.42
CA SER A 138 0.13 -0.31 -1.22
C SER A 138 -0.25 -0.07 0.25
N ILE A 139 0.72 0.22 1.12
CA ILE A 139 0.46 0.41 2.56
C ILE A 139 -0.31 1.70 2.85
N ILE A 140 -0.06 2.78 2.09
CA ILE A 140 -0.73 4.07 2.31
C ILE A 140 -2.18 3.96 1.83
N GLY A 141 -3.12 4.19 2.74
CA GLY A 141 -4.56 3.99 2.55
C GLY A 141 -5.06 2.61 2.98
N ALA A 142 -4.18 1.66 3.29
CA ALA A 142 -4.58 0.34 3.75
C ALA A 142 -5.02 0.35 5.23
N GLN A 143 -5.87 -0.60 5.60
CA GLN A 143 -6.17 -0.87 7.01
C GLN A 143 -4.92 -1.37 7.75
N THR A 144 -4.82 -1.03 9.02
CA THR A 144 -3.78 -1.60 9.90
C THR A 144 -3.98 -3.11 10.00
N ALA A 145 -2.88 -3.85 9.98
CA ALA A 145 -2.90 -5.31 10.01
C ALA A 145 -3.73 -5.97 8.88
N HIS A 146 -3.78 -5.39 7.67
CA HIS A 146 -4.58 -5.90 6.56
C HIS A 146 -4.07 -7.21 5.93
N ASP A 147 -2.75 -7.46 5.95
CA ASP A 147 -2.17 -8.68 5.38
C ASP A 147 -2.48 -9.90 6.26
N LYS A 148 -3.49 -10.69 5.85
CA LYS A 148 -3.93 -11.88 6.58
C LYS A 148 -2.86 -12.99 6.66
N ALA A 149 -1.86 -12.97 5.78
CA ALA A 149 -0.77 -13.95 5.80
C ALA A 149 0.28 -13.63 6.87
N TYR A 150 0.38 -12.37 7.31
CA TYR A 150 1.32 -11.93 8.34
C TYR A 150 0.74 -12.03 9.76
N LYS A 151 1.55 -12.53 10.70
CA LYS A 151 1.15 -12.64 12.12
C LYS A 151 1.45 -11.34 12.87
N TYR A 152 0.46 -10.47 12.95
CA TYR A 152 0.54 -9.24 13.72
C TYR A 152 0.52 -9.47 15.23
N THR A 153 1.07 -8.51 15.98
CA THR A 153 0.84 -8.44 17.43
C THR A 153 -0.62 -8.08 17.71
N LYS A 154 -1.13 -8.53 18.85
CA LYS A 154 -2.47 -8.13 19.31
C LYS A 154 -2.63 -6.60 19.34
N ALA A 155 -1.59 -5.88 19.77
CA ALA A 155 -1.58 -4.42 19.78
C ALA A 155 -1.80 -3.81 18.38
N MET A 156 -1.07 -4.29 17.37
CA MET A 156 -1.21 -3.79 16.00
C MET A 156 -2.58 -4.15 15.40
N SER A 157 -3.08 -5.37 15.64
CA SER A 157 -4.42 -5.78 15.18
C SER A 157 -5.54 -5.00 15.89
N SER A 158 -5.36 -4.61 17.15
CA SER A 158 -6.34 -3.84 17.91
C SER A 158 -6.26 -2.32 17.66
N PHE A 159 -5.22 -1.83 16.99
CA PHE A 159 -5.09 -0.40 16.66
C PHE A 159 -6.21 0.06 15.70
N ASN A 160 -6.68 -0.84 14.82
CA ASN A 160 -7.88 -0.69 13.99
C ASN A 160 -8.02 0.70 13.34
N SER A 161 -6.96 1.14 12.67
CA SER A 161 -6.89 2.44 12.01
C SER A 161 -6.52 2.27 10.53
N THR A 162 -6.53 3.36 9.78
CA THR A 162 -6.08 3.39 8.38
C THR A 162 -4.71 4.04 8.31
N TRP A 163 -3.80 3.48 7.52
CA TRP A 163 -2.48 4.07 7.26
C TRP A 163 -2.57 5.27 6.31
N THR A 164 -3.12 6.37 6.79
CA THR A 164 -3.02 7.69 6.13
C THR A 164 -1.60 8.23 6.22
N GLU A 165 -1.27 9.25 5.42
CA GLU A 165 0.03 9.92 5.52
C GLU A 165 0.27 10.48 6.94
N GLU A 166 -0.73 11.11 7.55
CA GLU A 166 -0.65 11.67 8.91
C GLU A 166 -0.41 10.61 9.99
N THR A 167 -1.17 9.52 9.95
CA THR A 167 -1.01 8.41 10.91
C THR A 167 0.33 7.71 10.71
N MET A 168 0.80 7.58 9.47
CA MET A 168 2.13 7.04 9.17
C MET A 168 3.25 7.97 9.66
N LEU A 169 3.13 9.28 9.46
CA LEU A 169 4.09 10.27 9.99
C LEU A 169 4.21 10.17 11.51
N SER A 170 3.08 10.09 12.21
CA SER A 170 3.03 9.93 13.67
C SER A 170 3.64 8.60 14.12
N PHE A 171 3.28 7.51 13.44
CA PHE A 171 3.79 6.17 13.75
C PHE A 171 5.31 6.08 13.53
N LEU A 172 5.83 6.63 12.43
CA LEU A 172 7.25 6.65 12.12
C LEU A 172 8.05 7.58 13.02
N ALA A 173 7.41 8.53 13.71
CA ALA A 173 8.07 9.33 14.75
C ALA A 173 8.45 8.47 15.95
N LYS A 174 7.51 7.67 16.48
CA LYS A 174 7.74 6.78 17.63
C LYS A 174 6.76 5.59 17.67
N PRO A 175 7.07 4.48 17.01
CA PRO A 175 6.14 3.36 16.82
C PRO A 175 5.61 2.75 18.12
N LYS A 176 6.49 2.58 19.11
CA LYS A 176 6.13 1.98 20.41
C LYS A 176 5.27 2.87 21.29
N GLU A 177 5.29 4.19 21.06
CA GLU A 177 4.41 5.13 21.77
C GLU A 177 3.02 5.15 21.13
N VAL A 178 2.95 5.11 19.79
CA VAL A 178 1.69 5.11 19.04
C VAL A 178 0.95 3.78 19.17
N VAL A 179 1.64 2.65 18.96
CA VAL A 179 1.08 1.31 19.11
C VAL A 179 1.81 0.57 20.23
N LYS A 180 1.37 0.80 21.47
CA LYS A 180 1.95 0.17 22.66
C LYS A 180 1.80 -1.35 22.60
N GLY A 181 2.93 -2.06 22.60
CA GLY A 181 2.99 -3.51 22.44
C GLY A 181 3.24 -3.99 21.00
N THR A 182 3.52 -3.08 20.07
CA THR A 182 4.05 -3.46 18.75
C THR A 182 5.40 -4.17 18.87
N SER A 183 5.62 -5.20 18.05
CA SER A 183 6.89 -5.92 17.95
C SER A 183 7.90 -5.22 17.03
N MET A 184 7.52 -4.11 16.39
CA MET A 184 8.40 -3.37 15.51
C MET A 184 9.55 -2.72 16.30
N ALA A 185 10.75 -3.27 16.15
CA ALA A 185 11.96 -2.80 16.82
C ALA A 185 12.58 -1.58 16.10
N PHE A 186 11.78 -0.54 15.88
CA PHE A 186 12.23 0.71 15.28
C PHE A 186 12.14 1.86 16.30
N PRO A 187 13.23 2.61 16.55
CA PRO A 187 13.22 3.72 17.51
C PRO A 187 12.41 4.94 17.01
N GLY A 188 12.14 5.02 15.71
CA GLY A 188 11.53 6.17 15.08
C GLY A 188 12.54 7.11 14.41
N PHE A 189 12.04 7.98 13.54
CA PHE A 189 12.81 9.05 12.92
C PHE A 189 12.76 10.31 13.78
N LYS A 190 13.93 10.86 14.13
CA LYS A 190 14.05 12.11 14.89
C LYS A 190 13.67 13.33 14.06
N LYS A 191 14.13 13.39 12.81
CA LYS A 191 13.88 14.49 11.89
C LYS A 191 12.54 14.32 11.19
N GLU A 192 11.77 15.39 11.12
CA GLU A 192 10.48 15.38 10.44
C GLU A 192 10.63 15.21 8.93
N LYS A 193 11.59 15.89 8.31
CA LYS A 193 11.88 15.76 6.89
C LYS A 193 12.15 14.31 6.46
N ASP A 194 12.88 13.55 7.29
CA ASP A 194 13.14 12.13 7.01
C ASP A 194 11.84 11.31 7.01
N ARG A 195 10.89 11.63 7.90
CA ARG A 195 9.57 10.97 7.93
C ARG A 195 8.76 11.31 6.70
N VAL A 196 8.68 12.59 6.36
CA VAL A 196 7.96 13.09 5.18
C VAL A 196 8.49 12.44 3.91
N ASP A 197 9.81 12.37 3.75
CA ASP A 197 10.45 11.76 2.58
C ASP A 197 10.14 10.26 2.47
N VAL A 198 10.20 9.52 3.58
CA VAL A 198 9.84 8.10 3.61
C VAL A 198 8.36 7.88 3.33
N VAL A 199 7.46 8.68 3.91
CA VAL A 199 6.01 8.57 3.65
C VAL A 199 5.68 8.88 2.19
N ALA A 200 6.33 9.89 1.61
CA ALA A 200 6.19 10.20 0.20
C ALA A 200 6.65 9.02 -0.68
N TYR A 201 7.79 8.40 -0.36
CA TYR A 201 8.23 7.18 -1.06
C TYR A 201 7.25 6.01 -0.88
N LEU A 202 6.74 5.76 0.33
CA LEU A 202 5.73 4.72 0.56
C LEU A 202 4.45 4.98 -0.25
N SER A 203 4.09 6.24 -0.46
CA SER A 203 2.92 6.64 -1.24
C SER A 203 3.09 6.37 -2.74
N THR A 204 4.32 6.21 -3.24
CA THR A 204 4.58 5.80 -4.63
C THR A 204 4.49 4.28 -4.83
N LEU A 205 4.40 3.48 -3.75
CA LEU A 205 4.28 2.03 -3.84
C LEU A 205 2.82 1.66 -4.06
N LYS A 206 2.41 1.51 -5.32
CA LYS A 206 1.05 1.14 -5.73
C LYS A 206 1.04 0.28 -6.97
#